data_AF-A0A093GQE8-F1
#
_entry.id   AF-A0A093GQE8-F1
#
_cell.length_a   1.000
_cell.length_b   1.000
_cell.length_c   1.000
_cell.angle_alpha   90.00
_cell.angle_beta   90.00
_cell.angle_gamma   90.00
#
_symmetry.space_group_name_H-M   'P 1'
#
loop_
_entity.id
_entity.type
_entity.pdbx_description
1 polymer ?
#
loop_
_entity_poly.entity_id
_entity_poly.type
_entity_poly.pdbx_seq_one_letter_code
_entity_poly.pdbx_strand_id
1 'polypeptide(L)'
;EIGTWESPEVRGVQPLPRTFHTSSAAIGDCLYVFGGGDKGAEPVRDQQLHVFDTATLTWSQPDTHGDPPSPRHGHVVVAVGTKLFIHGGLAGDIFYNDLFCIDINDLRWVKIPATGDIPGGRASHSSAVFKDHLYIFGGIGPEGALDTTYKYDTGKQQWTLVQFASPLPAARLDHAMCVVPWQTGTSGAAGAGTESAVSAGDRADPLPKSQEEEEGCAEDTTVHLLLIFGGMDTEGEIYRDCVVSLIE
;
A
#
# COMPACT_ATOMS: atom_id res chain seq x y z
N GLU A 1 15.26 21.33 -8.40
CA GLU A 1 14.21 21.53 -9.41
C GLU A 1 12.91 21.89 -8.70
N ILE A 2 12.12 22.81 -9.24
CA ILE A 2 10.79 23.13 -8.69
C ILE A 2 9.79 22.40 -9.58
N GLY A 3 9.03 21.46 -9.02
CA GLY A 3 7.94 20.81 -9.73
C GLY A 3 6.77 21.77 -9.97
N THR A 4 6.05 21.59 -11.07
CA THR A 4 4.82 22.33 -11.39
C THR A 4 3.61 21.41 -11.28
N TRP A 5 2.48 21.98 -10.87
CA TRP A 5 1.18 21.33 -11.00
C TRP A 5 0.55 21.77 -12.32
N GLU A 6 0.11 20.80 -13.12
CA GLU A 6 -0.46 21.05 -14.44
C GLU A 6 -1.72 20.20 -14.63
N SER A 7 -2.70 20.78 -15.33
CA SER A 7 -3.91 20.07 -15.76
C SER A 7 -3.77 19.74 -17.24
N PRO A 8 -3.35 18.52 -17.61
CA PRO A 8 -3.19 18.18 -19.01
C PRO A 8 -4.53 18.21 -19.74
N GLU A 9 -4.53 18.63 -21.01
CA GLU A 9 -5.68 18.44 -21.89
C GLU A 9 -5.83 16.95 -22.21
N VAL A 10 -6.89 16.33 -21.70
CA VAL A 10 -7.16 14.90 -21.89
C VAL A 10 -8.19 14.65 -22.98
N ARG A 11 -8.13 13.46 -23.58
CA ARG A 11 -9.07 13.00 -24.62
C ARG A 11 -9.91 11.83 -24.11
N GLY A 12 -10.93 11.46 -24.88
CA GLY A 12 -11.74 10.26 -24.64
C GLY A 12 -12.83 10.42 -23.57
N VAL A 13 -13.36 9.30 -23.10
CA VAL A 13 -14.53 9.27 -22.18
C VAL A 13 -14.03 9.21 -20.74
N GLN A 14 -14.15 10.34 -20.04
CA GLN A 14 -13.70 10.46 -18.66
C GLN A 14 -14.69 9.78 -17.67
N PRO A 15 -14.19 9.26 -16.55
CA PRO A 15 -15.05 8.82 -15.45
C PRO A 15 -15.90 9.97 -14.91
N LEU A 16 -17.07 9.64 -14.35
CA LEU A 16 -17.81 10.58 -13.50
C LEU A 16 -16.95 11.01 -12.30
N PRO A 17 -17.17 12.24 -11.78
CA PRO A 17 -16.56 12.67 -10.53
C PRO A 17 -16.78 11.64 -9.42
N ARG A 18 -15.73 11.33 -8.68
CA ARG A 18 -15.74 10.29 -7.65
C ARG A 18 -14.85 10.66 -6.47
N THR A 19 -15.22 10.16 -5.31
CA THR A 19 -14.53 10.37 -4.02
C THR A 19 -14.44 9.06 -3.24
N PHE A 20 -14.00 9.15 -1.98
CA PHE A 20 -13.64 8.05 -1.08
C PHE A 20 -12.44 7.23 -1.56
N HIS A 21 -11.71 6.70 -0.58
CA HIS A 21 -10.35 6.18 -0.74
C HIS A 21 -10.21 5.04 -1.76
N THR A 22 -8.95 4.88 -2.20
CA THR A 22 -8.33 3.94 -3.15
C THR A 22 -9.26 3.30 -4.18
N SER A 23 -9.69 4.12 -5.15
CA SER A 23 -10.41 3.67 -6.36
C SER A 23 -9.50 3.45 -7.57
N SER A 24 -8.17 3.51 -7.41
CA SER A 24 -7.24 3.46 -8.53
C SER A 24 -5.93 2.72 -8.26
N ALA A 25 -5.33 2.21 -9.33
CA ALA A 25 -3.99 1.62 -9.35
C ALA A 25 -3.33 1.87 -10.70
N ALA A 26 -2.00 1.80 -10.77
CA ALA A 26 -1.25 1.97 -12.02
C ALA A 26 -0.60 0.64 -12.44
N ILE A 27 -0.63 0.34 -13.74
CA ILE A 27 0.14 -0.74 -14.37
C ILE A 27 0.79 -0.19 -15.63
N GLY A 28 2.12 -0.15 -15.67
CA GLY A 28 2.87 0.49 -16.75
C GLY A 28 2.52 1.97 -16.86
N ASP A 29 2.25 2.43 -18.08
CA ASP A 29 1.88 3.82 -18.38
C ASP A 29 0.37 4.09 -18.25
N CYS A 30 -0.38 3.17 -17.62
CA CYS A 30 -1.83 3.27 -17.51
C CYS A 30 -2.28 3.38 -16.04
N LEU A 31 -3.15 4.34 -15.78
CA LEU A 31 -3.92 4.46 -14.54
C LEU A 31 -5.28 3.79 -14.74
N TYR A 32 -5.63 2.89 -13.82
CA TYR A 32 -6.89 2.18 -13.80
C TYR A 32 -7.73 2.69 -12.64
N VAL A 33 -9.02 2.93 -12.89
CA VAL A 33 -9.96 3.45 -11.90
C VAL A 33 -11.24 2.62 -11.92
N PHE A 34 -11.71 2.19 -10.74
CA PHE A 34 -12.93 1.41 -10.60
C PHE A 34 -13.70 1.80 -9.34
N GLY A 35 -15.01 1.98 -9.46
CA GLY A 35 -15.89 2.37 -8.35
C GLY A 35 -15.54 3.75 -7.77
N GLY A 36 -15.84 3.92 -6.49
CA GLY A 36 -15.71 5.18 -5.75
C GLY A 36 -17.08 5.66 -5.29
N GLY A 37 -17.13 6.73 -4.51
CA GLY A 37 -18.40 7.34 -4.11
C GLY A 37 -18.75 8.57 -4.93
N ASP A 38 -20.05 8.82 -5.02
CA ASP A 38 -20.67 10.03 -5.53
C ASP A 38 -20.95 10.97 -4.35
N LYS A 39 -21.95 11.86 -4.49
CA LYS A 39 -22.39 12.78 -3.42
C LYS A 39 -22.92 12.00 -2.22
N GLY A 40 -22.40 12.34 -1.03
CA GLY A 40 -22.84 11.74 0.23
C GLY A 40 -22.15 10.39 0.45
N ALA A 41 -22.89 9.40 0.95
CA ALA A 41 -22.40 8.05 1.22
C ALA A 41 -22.75 7.04 0.11
N GLU A 42 -23.11 7.53 -1.09
CA GLU A 42 -23.54 6.66 -2.19
C GLU A 42 -22.35 6.29 -3.09
N PRO A 43 -22.24 5.04 -3.56
CA PRO A 43 -21.31 4.69 -4.63
C PRO A 43 -21.63 5.38 -5.97
N VAL A 44 -20.62 5.55 -6.82
CA VAL A 44 -20.85 5.87 -8.23
C VAL A 44 -21.64 4.75 -8.92
N ARG A 45 -22.50 5.11 -9.86
CA ARG A 45 -23.41 4.15 -10.52
C ARG A 45 -22.78 3.38 -11.67
N ASP A 46 -21.71 3.91 -12.26
CA ASP A 46 -20.97 3.21 -13.31
C ASP A 46 -20.17 2.04 -12.73
N GLN A 47 -20.29 0.87 -13.36
CA GLN A 47 -19.51 -0.34 -13.05
C GLN A 47 -18.42 -0.56 -14.11
N GLN A 48 -18.00 0.50 -14.79
CA GLN A 48 -16.98 0.43 -15.80
C GLN A 48 -15.59 0.52 -15.17
N LEU A 49 -14.64 -0.20 -15.75
CA LEU A 49 -13.23 0.06 -15.56
C LEU A 49 -12.87 1.27 -16.43
N HIS A 50 -12.29 2.31 -15.82
CA HIS A 50 -11.77 3.46 -16.56
C HIS A 50 -10.26 3.36 -16.64
N VAL A 51 -9.72 3.61 -17.83
CA VAL A 51 -8.27 3.51 -18.08
C VAL A 51 -7.80 4.84 -18.65
N PHE A 52 -6.83 5.44 -17.99
CA PHE A 52 -6.11 6.60 -18.49
C PHE A 52 -4.73 6.18 -18.96
N ASP A 53 -4.49 6.30 -20.26
CA ASP A 53 -3.19 6.09 -20.88
C ASP A 53 -2.40 7.40 -20.82
N THR A 54 -1.28 7.38 -20.08
CA THR A 54 -0.44 8.56 -19.86
C THR A 54 0.43 8.92 -21.08
N ALA A 55 0.69 7.98 -21.98
CA ALA A 55 1.45 8.22 -23.20
C ALA A 55 0.61 9.00 -24.24
N THR A 56 -0.70 8.75 -24.28
CA THR A 56 -1.64 9.39 -25.22
C THR A 56 -2.54 10.43 -24.56
N LEU A 57 -2.47 10.59 -23.23
CA LEU A 57 -3.34 11.45 -22.42
C LEU A 57 -4.84 11.18 -22.69
N THR A 58 -5.21 9.91 -22.83
CA THR A 58 -6.56 9.51 -23.27
C THR A 58 -7.23 8.60 -22.23
N TRP A 59 -8.46 8.96 -21.87
CA TRP A 59 -9.36 8.11 -21.10
C TRP A 59 -10.14 7.16 -22.00
N SER A 60 -10.30 5.93 -21.55
CA SER A 60 -11.11 4.92 -22.20
C SER A 60 -11.92 4.11 -21.17
N GLN A 61 -12.99 3.50 -21.65
CA GLN A 61 -13.86 2.60 -20.90
C GLN A 61 -13.93 1.29 -21.68
N PRO A 62 -12.91 0.44 -21.59
CA PRO A 62 -12.88 -0.79 -22.36
C PRO A 62 -14.02 -1.71 -21.94
N ASP A 63 -14.54 -2.47 -22.90
CA ASP A 63 -15.48 -3.54 -22.61
C ASP A 63 -14.78 -4.58 -21.72
N THR A 64 -15.45 -4.97 -20.64
CA THR A 64 -14.97 -6.02 -19.73
C THR A 64 -15.92 -7.21 -19.79
N HIS A 65 -15.39 -8.37 -19.38
CA HIS A 65 -16.13 -9.63 -19.39
C HIS A 65 -16.26 -10.20 -17.97
N GLY A 66 -17.21 -11.12 -17.78
CA GLY A 66 -17.51 -11.66 -16.46
C GLY A 66 -18.35 -10.71 -15.61
N ASP A 67 -18.40 -11.00 -14.31
CA ASP A 67 -19.24 -10.25 -13.37
C ASP A 67 -18.38 -9.30 -12.52
N PRO A 68 -18.48 -7.98 -12.73
CA PRO A 68 -17.73 -7.00 -11.94
C PRO A 68 -18.25 -6.94 -10.49
N PRO A 69 -17.46 -6.36 -9.57
CA PRO A 69 -17.95 -6.01 -8.25
C PRO A 69 -19.16 -5.08 -8.32
N SER A 70 -20.11 -5.24 -7.41
CA SER A 70 -21.20 -4.27 -7.22
C SER A 70 -20.66 -2.86 -6.94
N PRO A 71 -21.41 -1.79 -7.29
CA PRO A 71 -21.07 -0.42 -6.93
C PRO A 71 -20.73 -0.29 -5.44
N ARG A 72 -19.58 0.33 -5.16
CA ARG A 72 -19.02 0.47 -3.81
C ARG A 72 -18.04 1.64 -3.73
N HIS A 73 -17.83 2.14 -2.52
CA HIS A 73 -16.82 3.14 -2.21
C HIS A 73 -15.95 2.71 -1.01
N GLY A 74 -14.80 3.34 -0.81
CA GLY A 74 -13.88 3.01 0.29
C GLY A 74 -13.29 1.59 0.21
N HIS A 75 -13.37 0.95 -0.95
CA HIS A 75 -12.60 -0.27 -1.25
C HIS A 75 -11.15 0.10 -1.55
N VAL A 76 -10.33 -0.93 -1.75
CA VAL A 76 -8.98 -0.76 -2.30
C VAL A 76 -8.89 -1.33 -3.70
N VAL A 77 -8.09 -0.68 -4.54
CA VAL A 77 -7.66 -1.19 -5.85
C VAL A 77 -6.13 -1.24 -5.83
N VAL A 78 -5.53 -2.40 -6.08
CA VAL A 78 -4.07 -2.54 -6.17
C VAL A 78 -3.65 -3.35 -7.38
N ALA A 79 -2.43 -3.12 -7.86
CA ALA A 79 -1.83 -3.86 -8.95
C ALA A 79 -0.84 -4.91 -8.43
N VAL A 80 -0.93 -6.14 -8.92
CA VAL A 80 0.08 -7.20 -8.76
C VAL A 80 0.36 -7.80 -10.14
N GLY A 81 1.53 -7.51 -10.71
CA GLY A 81 1.84 -7.86 -12.10
C GLY A 81 0.87 -7.19 -13.08
N THR A 82 0.16 -7.99 -13.88
CA THR A 82 -0.85 -7.50 -14.85
C THR A 82 -2.27 -7.51 -14.28
N LYS A 83 -2.44 -7.83 -13.00
CA LYS A 83 -3.76 -8.01 -12.39
C LYS A 83 -4.08 -6.87 -11.46
N LEU A 84 -5.30 -6.38 -11.55
CA LEU A 84 -5.89 -5.46 -10.57
C LEU A 84 -6.71 -6.27 -9.58
N PHE A 85 -6.48 -6.04 -8.29
CA PHE A 85 -7.23 -6.64 -7.19
C PHE A 85 -8.08 -5.59 -6.50
N ILE A 86 -9.36 -5.92 -6.28
CA ILE A 86 -10.35 -5.06 -5.64
C ILE A 86 -10.82 -5.75 -4.38
N HIS A 87 -10.66 -5.12 -3.23
CA HIS A 87 -11.10 -5.69 -1.94
C HIS A 87 -11.96 -4.74 -1.13
N GLY A 88 -13.01 -5.29 -0.54
CA GLY A 88 -13.87 -4.61 0.42
C GLY A 88 -14.72 -3.50 -0.19
N GLY A 89 -14.99 -2.47 0.61
CA GLY A 89 -15.84 -1.33 0.29
C GLY A 89 -17.20 -1.36 0.98
N LEU A 90 -17.96 -0.29 0.79
CA LEU A 90 -19.29 -0.08 1.36
C LEU A 90 -20.29 0.31 0.27
N ALA A 91 -21.52 -0.18 0.40
CA ALA A 91 -22.69 0.35 -0.32
C ALA A 91 -23.94 0.23 0.57
N GLY A 92 -24.57 1.37 0.88
CA GLY A 92 -25.62 1.40 1.90
C GLY A 92 -25.09 0.87 3.24
N ASP A 93 -25.75 -0.15 3.79
CA ASP A 93 -25.35 -0.79 5.05
C ASP A 93 -24.45 -2.02 4.86
N ILE A 94 -24.04 -2.33 3.63
CA ILE A 94 -23.29 -3.55 3.30
C ILE A 94 -21.80 -3.26 3.25
N PHE A 95 -21.07 -3.74 4.27
CA PHE A 95 -19.62 -3.85 4.23
C PHE A 95 -19.20 -5.10 3.48
N TYR A 96 -18.58 -4.91 2.31
CA TYR A 96 -18.06 -6.01 1.51
C TYR A 96 -16.75 -6.54 2.08
N ASN A 97 -16.52 -7.85 1.92
CA ASN A 97 -15.27 -8.54 2.21
C ASN A 97 -14.77 -9.40 1.04
N ASP A 98 -15.38 -9.25 -0.14
CA ASP A 98 -14.99 -10.02 -1.30
C ASP A 98 -13.75 -9.45 -1.96
N LEU A 99 -13.02 -10.34 -2.63
CA LEU A 99 -11.86 -10.05 -3.44
C LEU A 99 -12.21 -10.33 -4.90
N PHE A 100 -12.04 -9.34 -5.76
CA PHE A 100 -12.14 -9.49 -7.20
C PHE A 100 -10.79 -9.26 -7.85
N CYS A 101 -10.60 -9.88 -9.01
CA CYS A 101 -9.46 -9.71 -9.87
C CYS A 101 -9.93 -9.41 -11.29
N ILE A 102 -9.18 -8.56 -12.00
CA ILE A 102 -9.25 -8.43 -13.46
C ILE A 102 -7.83 -8.38 -14.02
N ASP A 103 -7.55 -9.18 -15.05
CA ASP A 103 -6.27 -9.14 -15.77
C ASP A 103 -6.37 -8.13 -16.91
N ILE A 104 -5.41 -7.23 -17.04
CA ILE A 104 -5.45 -6.21 -18.11
C ILE A 104 -5.23 -6.80 -19.50
N ASN A 105 -4.77 -8.05 -19.60
CA ASN A 105 -4.55 -8.72 -20.88
C ASN A 105 -5.86 -9.28 -21.49
N ASP A 106 -6.83 -9.69 -20.68
CA ASP A 106 -8.09 -10.30 -21.13
C ASP A 106 -9.35 -9.56 -20.67
N LEU A 107 -9.20 -8.57 -19.79
CA LEU A 107 -10.24 -7.71 -19.24
C LEU A 107 -11.42 -8.50 -18.65
N ARG A 108 -11.14 -9.66 -18.05
CA ARG A 108 -12.15 -10.52 -17.44
C ARG A 108 -12.16 -10.41 -15.92
N TRP A 109 -13.29 -10.01 -15.38
CA TRP A 109 -13.58 -10.04 -13.96
C TRP A 109 -13.72 -11.47 -13.44
N VAL A 110 -13.07 -11.73 -12.31
CA VAL A 110 -13.14 -12.98 -11.56
C VAL A 110 -13.34 -12.64 -10.09
N LYS A 111 -14.44 -13.11 -9.50
CA LYS A 111 -14.59 -13.14 -8.05
C LYS A 111 -13.71 -14.26 -7.50
N ILE A 112 -12.72 -13.88 -6.70
CA ILE A 112 -11.77 -14.80 -6.12
C ILE A 112 -12.41 -15.50 -4.91
N PRO A 113 -12.40 -16.84 -4.84
CA PRO A 113 -12.87 -17.55 -3.66
C PRO A 113 -12.11 -17.14 -2.41
N ALA A 114 -12.83 -16.77 -1.36
CA ALA A 114 -12.22 -16.42 -0.08
C ALA A 114 -11.78 -17.71 0.63
N THR A 115 -10.49 -17.84 0.92
CA THR A 115 -9.90 -18.97 1.65
C THR A 115 -8.89 -18.50 2.70
N GLY A 116 -8.64 -19.33 3.72
CA GLY A 116 -7.75 -18.99 4.83
C GLY A 116 -8.41 -18.11 5.89
N ASP A 117 -7.65 -17.19 6.46
CA ASP A 117 -8.15 -16.23 7.48
C ASP A 117 -8.84 -15.07 6.78
N ILE A 118 -10.12 -15.27 6.44
CA ILE A 118 -10.87 -14.32 5.60
C ILE A 118 -11.14 -13.03 6.38
N PRO A 119 -10.77 -11.84 5.86
CA PRO A 119 -11.10 -10.57 6.48
C PRO A 119 -12.63 -10.39 6.61
N GLY A 120 -13.07 -9.81 7.72
CA GLY A 120 -14.43 -9.28 7.84
C GLY A 120 -14.68 -8.11 6.87
N GLY A 121 -15.97 -7.81 6.62
CA GLY A 121 -16.40 -6.70 5.76
C GLY A 121 -15.84 -5.38 6.25
N ARG A 122 -15.26 -4.59 5.33
CA ARG A 122 -14.59 -3.34 5.67
C ARG A 122 -14.55 -2.33 4.53
N ALA A 123 -14.52 -1.06 4.90
CA ALA A 123 -14.29 0.08 4.00
C ALA A 123 -13.26 1.05 4.60
N SER A 124 -12.77 2.01 3.82
CA SER A 124 -11.78 3.02 4.25
C SER A 124 -10.50 2.43 4.85
N HIS A 125 -10.17 1.20 4.44
CA HIS A 125 -8.92 0.53 4.80
C HIS A 125 -7.84 0.92 3.80
N SER A 126 -6.58 0.82 4.21
CA SER A 126 -5.45 0.96 3.28
C SER A 126 -4.95 -0.39 2.81
N SER A 127 -4.27 -0.36 1.68
CA SER A 127 -3.58 -1.52 1.12
C SER A 127 -2.21 -1.14 0.62
N ALA A 128 -1.32 -2.13 0.55
CA ALA A 128 -0.01 -2.02 -0.07
C ALA A 128 0.35 -3.37 -0.67
N VAL A 129 1.18 -3.35 -1.70
CA VAL A 129 1.64 -4.55 -2.39
C VAL A 129 3.14 -4.68 -2.18
N PHE A 130 3.57 -5.91 -1.89
CA PHE A 130 4.97 -6.28 -1.93
C PHE A 130 5.08 -7.67 -2.54
N LYS A 131 5.92 -7.81 -3.57
CA LYS A 131 6.04 -9.05 -4.36
C LYS A 131 4.66 -9.53 -4.85
N ASP A 132 4.30 -10.75 -4.52
CA ASP A 132 3.05 -11.43 -4.85
C ASP A 132 2.01 -11.37 -3.71
N HIS A 133 2.23 -10.49 -2.73
CA HIS A 133 1.38 -10.30 -1.57
C HIS A 133 0.67 -8.95 -1.57
N LEU A 134 -0.63 -8.99 -1.32
CA LEU A 134 -1.46 -7.82 -1.03
C LEU A 134 -1.66 -7.74 0.48
N TYR A 135 -1.33 -6.60 1.08
CA TYR A 135 -1.56 -6.31 2.49
C TYR A 135 -2.73 -5.35 2.63
N ILE A 136 -3.57 -5.57 3.63
CA ILE A 136 -4.60 -4.62 4.08
C ILE A 136 -4.46 -4.36 5.57
N PHE A 137 -4.75 -3.14 6.00
CA PHE A 137 -4.82 -2.78 7.41
C PHE A 137 -6.01 -1.87 7.71
N GLY A 138 -6.61 -2.11 8.87
CA GLY A 138 -7.63 -1.26 9.46
C GLY A 138 -8.88 -1.10 8.60
N GLY A 139 -9.37 0.14 8.56
CA GLY A 139 -10.66 0.53 7.99
C GLY A 139 -11.77 0.55 9.04
N ILE A 140 -13.00 0.59 8.56
CA ILE A 140 -14.22 0.51 9.38
C ILE A 140 -15.05 -0.67 8.92
N GLY A 141 -15.55 -1.44 9.87
CA GLY A 141 -16.52 -2.52 9.67
C GLY A 141 -17.82 -2.28 10.44
N PRO A 142 -18.72 -3.28 10.51
CA PRO A 142 -20.00 -3.15 11.20
C PRO A 142 -19.90 -2.75 12.67
N GLU A 143 -18.82 -3.15 13.35
CA GLU A 143 -18.59 -2.92 14.78
C GLU A 143 -17.68 -1.69 15.06
N GLY A 144 -17.34 -0.91 14.04
CA GLY A 144 -16.50 0.28 14.16
C GLY A 144 -15.11 0.13 13.52
N ALA A 145 -14.16 0.96 13.97
CA ALA A 145 -12.80 0.98 13.44
C ALA A 145 -12.07 -0.35 13.68
N LEU A 146 -11.20 -0.73 12.75
CA LEU A 146 -10.46 -1.99 12.76
C LEU A 146 -8.96 -1.73 12.94
N ASP A 147 -8.26 -2.65 13.58
CA ASP A 147 -6.80 -2.67 13.83
C ASP A 147 -6.14 -3.95 13.28
N THR A 148 -6.83 -4.68 12.40
CA THR A 148 -6.38 -5.96 11.89
C THR A 148 -5.61 -5.83 10.59
N THR A 149 -4.50 -6.55 10.48
CA THR A 149 -3.70 -6.67 9.25
C THR A 149 -3.91 -8.03 8.61
N TYR A 150 -4.22 -8.06 7.33
CA TYR A 150 -4.29 -9.30 6.56
C TYR A 150 -3.34 -9.25 5.37
N LYS A 151 -2.85 -10.44 5.00
CA LYS A 151 -2.07 -10.65 3.79
C LYS A 151 -2.79 -11.64 2.88
N TYR A 152 -2.94 -11.30 1.60
CA TYR A 152 -3.36 -12.23 0.57
C TYR A 152 -2.16 -12.64 -0.27
N ASP A 153 -1.92 -13.95 -0.36
CA ASP A 153 -0.91 -14.55 -1.23
C ASP A 153 -1.55 -14.89 -2.58
N THR A 154 -1.14 -14.19 -3.63
CA THR A 154 -1.75 -14.35 -4.97
C THR A 154 -1.39 -15.69 -5.62
N GLY A 155 -0.24 -16.30 -5.27
CA GLY A 155 0.16 -17.61 -5.76
C GLY A 155 -0.63 -18.74 -5.12
N LYS A 156 -0.83 -18.68 -3.80
CA LYS A 156 -1.61 -19.67 -3.02
C LYS A 156 -3.11 -19.41 -3.03
N GLN A 157 -3.52 -18.21 -3.42
CA GLN A 157 -4.88 -17.70 -3.36
C GLN A 157 -5.50 -17.79 -1.97
N GLN A 158 -4.74 -17.38 -0.94
CA GLN A 158 -5.12 -17.56 0.45
C GLN A 158 -4.87 -16.29 1.28
N TRP A 159 -5.82 -15.97 2.15
CA TRP A 159 -5.65 -14.94 3.19
C TRP A 159 -4.98 -15.50 4.44
N THR A 160 -4.20 -14.66 5.10
CA THR A 160 -3.58 -14.93 6.39
C THR A 160 -3.73 -13.70 7.29
N LEU A 161 -4.20 -13.91 8.51
CA LEU A 161 -4.22 -12.88 9.55
C LEU A 161 -2.78 -12.68 10.03
N VAL A 162 -2.23 -11.49 9.83
CA VAL A 162 -0.87 -11.18 10.26
C VAL A 162 -0.90 -10.82 11.74
N GLN A 163 -0.17 -11.58 12.55
CA GLN A 163 -0.09 -11.38 13.99
C GLN A 163 1.16 -10.58 14.34
N PHE A 164 1.01 -9.58 15.22
CA PHE A 164 2.12 -8.80 15.74
C PHE A 164 2.19 -8.90 17.27
N ALA A 165 3.39 -8.70 17.81
CA ALA A 165 3.55 -8.52 19.25
C ALA A 165 2.97 -7.17 19.68
N SER A 166 2.39 -7.13 20.88
CA SER A 166 1.88 -5.91 21.50
C SER A 166 3.02 -4.92 21.84
N PRO A 167 2.80 -3.59 21.74
CA PRO A 167 1.54 -2.91 21.43
C PRO A 167 1.16 -2.93 19.95
N LEU A 168 -0.12 -3.12 19.67
CA LEU A 168 -0.68 -3.03 18.32
C LEU A 168 -1.00 -1.58 17.96
N PRO A 169 -1.01 -1.24 16.67
CA PRO A 169 -1.49 0.07 16.22
C PRO A 169 -2.97 0.23 16.57
N ALA A 170 -3.38 1.43 16.97
CA ALA A 170 -4.78 1.72 17.24
C ALA A 170 -5.66 1.50 15.99
N ALA A 171 -6.90 1.07 16.22
CA ALA A 171 -7.91 0.88 15.19
C ALA A 171 -8.19 2.19 14.45
N ARG A 172 -8.14 2.16 13.12
CA ARG A 172 -8.20 3.39 12.31
C ARG A 172 -8.68 3.18 10.89
N LEU A 173 -9.30 4.21 10.34
CA LEU A 173 -9.72 4.35 8.95
C LEU A 173 -9.08 5.60 8.33
N ASP A 174 -9.18 5.74 7.01
CA ASP A 174 -8.70 6.91 6.25
C ASP A 174 -7.21 7.26 6.47
N HIS A 175 -6.41 6.25 6.81
CA HIS A 175 -4.94 6.34 6.91
C HIS A 175 -4.29 6.09 5.54
N ALA A 176 -2.97 6.28 5.47
CA ALA A 176 -2.16 5.87 4.32
C ALA A 176 -1.31 4.64 4.67
N MET A 177 -1.04 3.79 3.69
CA MET A 177 -0.10 2.67 3.81
C MET A 177 0.82 2.61 2.60
N CYS A 178 2.11 2.35 2.81
CA CYS A 178 3.07 2.15 1.72
C CYS A 178 4.19 1.20 2.13
N VAL A 179 4.91 0.68 1.13
CA VAL A 179 6.10 -0.16 1.34
C VAL A 179 7.33 0.65 0.99
N VAL A 180 8.32 0.67 1.89
CA VAL A 180 9.59 1.39 1.71
C VAL A 180 10.75 0.40 1.82
N PRO A 181 11.64 0.30 0.81
CA PRO A 181 12.88 -0.46 0.94
C PRO A 181 13.84 0.23 1.92
N TRP A 182 14.49 -0.54 2.78
CA TRP A 182 15.42 -0.07 3.80
C TRP A 182 16.72 -0.87 3.77
N GLN A 183 17.85 -0.19 3.57
CA GLN A 183 19.17 -0.81 3.58
C GLN A 183 19.65 -1.01 5.02
N THR A 184 20.06 -2.23 5.35
CA THR A 184 20.66 -2.55 6.65
C THR A 184 22.18 -2.56 6.55
N GLY A 185 22.76 -1.37 6.34
CA GLY A 185 24.20 -1.14 6.42
C GLY A 185 24.62 -0.68 7.81
N THR A 186 25.68 -1.27 8.37
CA THR A 186 26.35 -0.76 9.58
C THR A 186 26.60 0.73 9.44
N SER A 187 25.97 1.54 10.30
CA SER A 187 26.31 2.95 10.43
C SER A 187 27.75 3.06 10.93
N GLY A 188 28.70 3.19 10.01
CA GLY A 188 30.00 3.77 10.32
C GLY A 188 29.77 5.19 10.83
N ALA A 189 29.96 5.37 12.14
CA ALA A 189 30.19 6.62 12.85
C ALA A 189 29.62 7.89 12.18
N ALA A 190 28.37 8.24 12.50
CA ALA A 190 27.93 9.62 12.39
C ALA A 190 28.69 10.44 13.45
N GLY A 191 29.68 11.20 12.97
CA GLY A 191 30.61 12.09 13.66
C GLY A 191 30.25 12.49 15.09
N ALA A 192 30.96 11.89 16.05
CA ALA A 192 31.28 12.57 17.30
C ALA A 192 32.16 13.79 16.93
N GLY A 193 31.59 14.99 17.04
CA GLY A 193 32.36 16.23 16.99
C GLY A 193 33.36 16.23 18.16
N THR A 194 34.62 15.92 17.87
CA THR A 194 35.72 16.11 18.83
C THR A 194 36.21 17.54 18.73
N GLU A 195 35.97 18.29 19.81
CA GLU A 195 36.63 19.54 20.13
C GLU A 195 38.15 19.38 20.13
N SER A 196 38.85 20.39 19.64
CA SER A 196 40.31 20.42 19.59
C SER A 196 40.90 20.62 20.98
N ALA A 197 41.86 19.78 21.37
CA ALA A 197 42.87 20.15 22.36
C ALA A 197 44.21 19.50 21.96
N VAL A 198 45.25 20.33 21.94
CA VAL A 198 46.60 20.04 21.45
C VAL A 198 47.55 19.86 22.64
N SER A 199 48.64 19.12 22.38
CA SER A 199 49.91 18.96 23.14
C SER A 199 49.97 17.71 24.05
N ALA A 200 51.10 17.01 24.22
CA ALA A 200 52.39 16.87 23.54
C ALA A 200 53.12 15.67 24.21
N GLY A 201 54.02 14.96 23.52
CA GLY A 201 55.12 14.23 24.18
C GLY A 201 55.41 12.76 23.79
N ASP A 202 56.49 12.61 22.99
CA ASP A 202 57.57 11.60 22.99
C ASP A 202 57.40 10.07 22.75
N ARG A 203 58.02 9.65 21.62
CA ARG A 203 58.94 8.51 21.32
C ARG A 203 58.74 7.09 21.92
N ALA A 204 58.53 6.08 21.05
CA ALA A 204 59.55 5.12 20.54
C ALA A 204 58.99 3.74 20.07
N ASP A 205 59.36 3.34 18.83
CA ASP A 205 59.66 2.00 18.24
C ASP A 205 58.67 0.79 18.17
N PRO A 206 58.83 -0.15 17.19
CA PRO A 206 57.70 -0.75 16.46
C PRO A 206 57.44 -2.29 16.62
N LEU A 207 56.17 -2.68 16.36
CA LEU A 207 55.62 -3.95 15.80
C LEU A 207 55.81 -5.29 16.57
N PRO A 208 54.79 -6.19 16.61
CA PRO A 208 54.50 -7.03 15.44
C PRO A 208 53.01 -7.21 15.07
N LYS A 209 52.84 -7.68 13.83
CA LYS A 209 51.63 -7.89 13.02
C LYS A 209 50.51 -8.65 13.75
N SER A 210 49.36 -8.01 13.89
CA SER A 210 48.08 -8.66 14.17
C SER A 210 47.52 -9.30 12.90
N GLN A 211 46.87 -10.44 13.10
CA GLN A 211 46.24 -11.28 12.09
C GLN A 211 45.24 -10.47 11.28
N GLU A 212 45.30 -10.63 9.95
CA GLU A 212 44.25 -10.18 9.04
C GLU A 212 42.99 -10.99 9.37
N GLU A 213 42.08 -10.38 10.13
CA GLU A 213 40.69 -10.79 10.14
C GLU A 213 40.13 -10.47 8.75
N GLU A 214 39.70 -11.49 8.02
CA GLU A 214 38.87 -11.31 6.83
C GLU A 214 37.63 -10.52 7.24
N GLU A 215 37.61 -9.22 6.95
CA GLU A 215 36.37 -8.44 6.87
C GLU A 215 35.52 -9.08 5.77
N GLY A 216 34.70 -10.05 6.17
CA GLY A 216 33.59 -10.52 5.36
C GLY A 216 32.75 -9.30 5.01
N CYS A 217 32.63 -9.02 3.71
CA CYS A 217 31.75 -7.99 3.18
C CYS A 217 30.35 -8.28 3.72
N ALA A 218 29.89 -7.50 4.71
CA ALA A 218 28.52 -7.57 5.17
C ALA A 218 27.65 -7.20 3.97
N GLU A 219 26.98 -8.20 3.38
CA GLU A 219 26.05 -7.97 2.28
C GLU A 219 25.00 -6.98 2.77
N ASP A 220 24.92 -5.82 2.10
CA ASP A 220 23.92 -4.81 2.37
C ASP A 220 22.54 -5.44 2.16
N THR A 221 21.89 -5.82 3.27
CA THR A 221 20.65 -6.57 3.21
C THR A 221 19.52 -5.56 3.14
N THR A 222 18.81 -5.51 2.01
CA THR A 222 17.62 -4.67 1.90
C THR A 222 16.42 -5.38 2.53
N VAL A 223 15.87 -4.80 3.60
CA VAL A 223 14.58 -5.20 4.17
C VAL A 223 13.48 -4.28 3.64
N HIS A 224 12.21 -4.66 3.80
CA HIS A 224 11.08 -3.85 3.35
C HIS A 224 10.18 -3.50 4.54
N LEU A 225 9.85 -2.22 4.64
CA LEU A 225 9.07 -1.65 5.72
C LEU A 225 7.65 -1.38 5.23
N LEU A 226 6.66 -1.99 5.86
CA LEU A 226 5.26 -1.62 5.70
C LEU A 226 4.95 -0.47 6.66
N LEU A 227 4.77 0.73 6.12
CA LEU A 227 4.48 1.95 6.86
C LEU A 227 3.00 2.27 6.84
N ILE A 228 2.47 2.65 8.00
CA ILE A 228 1.12 3.20 8.18
C ILE A 228 1.25 4.60 8.78
N PHE A 229 0.56 5.58 8.21
CA PHE A 229 0.58 6.95 8.71
C PHE A 229 -0.82 7.56 8.72
N GLY A 230 -1.11 8.29 9.80
CA GLY A 230 -2.34 9.05 9.92
C GLY A 230 -3.57 8.20 10.20
N GLY A 231 -4.70 8.69 9.71
CA GLY A 231 -6.03 8.13 9.91
C GLY A 231 -6.71 8.63 11.18
N MET A 232 -7.90 8.11 11.41
CA MET A 232 -8.73 8.46 12.56
C MET A 232 -9.52 7.26 13.05
N ASP A 233 -10.07 7.33 14.26
CA ASP A 233 -11.09 6.40 14.72
C ASP A 233 -12.52 6.91 14.45
N THR A 234 -13.52 6.17 14.94
CA THR A 234 -14.94 6.52 14.81
C THR A 234 -15.40 7.65 15.73
N GLU A 235 -14.60 8.05 16.71
CA GLU A 235 -14.90 9.16 17.64
C GLU A 235 -14.34 10.49 17.13
N GLY A 236 -13.48 10.45 16.10
CA GLY A 236 -12.89 11.63 15.50
C GLY A 236 -11.46 11.91 15.96
N GLU A 237 -10.86 11.04 16.75
CA GLU A 237 -9.45 11.21 17.15
C GLU A 237 -8.55 10.94 15.95
N ILE A 238 -7.71 11.92 15.64
CA ILE A 238 -6.80 11.86 14.49
C ILE A 238 -5.43 11.38 14.98
N TYR A 239 -4.98 10.27 14.41
CA TYR A 239 -3.66 9.73 14.68
C TYR A 239 -2.60 10.49 13.88
N ARG A 240 -1.49 10.81 14.54
CA ARG A 240 -0.31 11.46 13.94
C ARG A 240 0.96 10.62 14.05
N ASP A 241 0.82 9.39 14.49
CA ASP A 241 1.89 8.41 14.59
C ASP A 241 2.28 7.88 13.20
N CYS A 242 3.49 7.35 13.14
CA CYS A 242 3.99 6.59 12.00
C CYS A 242 4.33 5.19 12.53
N VAL A 243 3.61 4.19 12.03
CA VAL A 243 3.72 2.81 12.47
C VAL A 243 4.44 2.02 11.38
N VAL A 244 5.38 1.18 11.79
CA VAL A 244 6.19 0.39 10.86
C VAL A 244 6.18 -1.08 11.24
N SER A 245 6.15 -1.95 10.23
CA SER A 245 6.39 -3.37 10.38
C SER A 245 7.36 -3.87 9.31
N LEU A 246 8.14 -4.90 9.63
CA LEU A 246 8.99 -5.57 8.65
C LEU A 246 8.15 -6.58 7.86
N ILE A 247 8.32 -6.60 6.54
CA ILE A 247 7.70 -7.56 5.65
C ILE A 247 8.77 -8.28 4.82
N GLU A 248 8.53 -9.57 4.59
CA GLU A 248 9.41 -10.49 3.84
C GLU A 248 8.68 -11.13 2.66
#